data_AF-A0A7C4N8B7-F1
#
_entry.id   AF-A0A7C4N8B7-F1
#
_cell.length_a   1.000
_cell.length_b   1.000
_cell.length_c   1.000
_cell.angle_alpha   90.00
_cell.angle_beta   90.00
_cell.angle_gamma   90.00
#
_symmetry.space_group_name_H-M   'P 1'
#
loop_
_entity.id
_entity.type
_entity.pdbx_description
1 polymer ?
#
loop_
_entity_poly.entity_id
_entity_poly.type
_entity_poly.pdbx_seq_one_letter_code
_entity_poly.pdbx_strand_id
1 'polypeptide(L)'
;MKIDLPWGTSHISLDIPESWDVIIPQHQHELSLKKQNEKDIVERALAKPVAAKPIQKHALKNKKVVIIVDDNTRPTPAYKFFDIILDALKKAGCNTKNNAIVIPALGIHTPMKKEEMEEKIGKKNIGQVKWENHNAFDKSKNAYFGKTSHGVDVYLNHHLKDANLVLLIGLVEPHLWAGFGGGLKNILPGVAYAETIGHHHSIIAEPPYRFNRVAVDAENNSFRLDLEETLNMIKAEIFCINVVLNSKKEIIACFAGHPIHCHREAVAFTKTICGLPLQKQVDGIITNSAPMDINFKQSMKCVGNTLPALRPKGIVMGFLRAQRGLDDIPLPEKSTPLWLTRTILRTLGPARVLGFLEKVKPGLDVEQKFLTYYSMQLIRAHNLYFYVPSLTDAEVKALGFFERFNHPQEVIERGLKHLGKKATIAVFKEGGATFPLLSVK
;
A
#
# COMPACT_ATOMS: atom_id res chain seq x y z
N MET A 1 -32.60 1.62 -4.97
CA MET A 1 -31.86 2.91 -5.02
C MET A 1 -30.67 2.80 -5.98
N LYS A 2 -30.22 3.89 -6.61
CA LYS A 2 -29.04 3.88 -7.51
C LYS A 2 -27.78 4.41 -6.82
N ILE A 3 -26.63 3.81 -7.12
CA ILE A 3 -25.32 4.24 -6.63
C ILE A 3 -24.31 4.25 -7.78
N ASP A 4 -23.58 5.37 -7.92
CA ASP A 4 -22.46 5.48 -8.85
C ASP A 4 -21.12 5.26 -8.15
N LEU A 5 -20.28 4.42 -8.76
CA LEU A 5 -18.90 4.14 -8.38
C LEU A 5 -17.93 4.77 -9.40
N PRO A 6 -16.90 5.51 -8.96
CA PRO A 6 -15.87 6.05 -9.85
C PRO A 6 -15.14 4.95 -10.63
N TRP A 7 -14.92 5.14 -11.94
CA TRP A 7 -14.30 4.15 -12.82
C TRP A 7 -13.39 4.81 -13.87
N GLY A 8 -12.17 5.18 -13.47
CA GLY A 8 -11.30 6.01 -14.32
C GLY A 8 -11.90 7.40 -14.52
N THR A 9 -12.18 7.77 -15.78
CA THR A 9 -12.85 9.04 -16.13
C THR A 9 -14.37 8.92 -16.21
N SER A 10 -14.94 7.72 -16.01
CA SER A 10 -16.37 7.46 -16.03
C SER A 10 -16.87 6.93 -14.67
N HIS A 11 -18.08 6.38 -14.64
CA HIS A 11 -18.69 5.74 -13.48
C HIS A 11 -19.34 4.40 -13.86
N ILE A 12 -19.47 3.51 -12.87
CA ILE A 12 -20.37 2.35 -12.92
C ILE A 12 -21.60 2.69 -12.08
N SER A 13 -22.79 2.65 -12.69
CA SER A 13 -24.07 2.78 -11.98
C SER A 13 -24.59 1.40 -11.57
N LEU A 14 -24.99 1.27 -10.31
CA LEU A 14 -25.52 0.05 -9.72
C LEU A 14 -26.94 0.27 -9.17
N ASP A 15 -27.84 -0.66 -9.47
CA ASP A 15 -29.17 -0.72 -8.86
C ASP A 15 -29.10 -1.56 -7.59
N ILE A 16 -29.23 -0.89 -6.44
CA ILE A 16 -29.16 -1.51 -5.12
C ILE A 16 -30.56 -1.83 -4.61
N PRO A 17 -30.81 -3.07 -4.12
CA PRO A 17 -32.08 -3.48 -3.55
C PRO A 17 -32.58 -2.52 -2.47
N GLU A 18 -33.81 -2.04 -2.61
CA GLU A 18 -34.43 -1.12 -1.62
C GLU A 18 -34.68 -1.76 -0.27
N SER A 19 -34.69 -3.10 -0.20
CA SER A 19 -34.86 -3.83 1.05
C SER A 19 -33.61 -3.83 1.93
N TRP A 20 -32.43 -3.52 1.35
CA TRP A 20 -31.19 -3.43 2.12
C TRP A 20 -31.11 -2.12 2.88
N ASP A 21 -30.54 -2.19 4.07
CA ASP A 21 -30.16 -1.02 4.87
C ASP A 21 -28.77 -0.55 4.40
N VAL A 22 -28.74 0.47 3.55
CA VAL A 22 -27.51 0.92 2.87
C VAL A 22 -26.88 2.08 3.60
N ILE A 23 -25.64 1.89 4.05
CA ILE A 23 -24.79 2.89 4.69
C ILE A 23 -23.74 3.33 3.68
N ILE A 24 -23.66 4.63 3.40
CA ILE A 24 -22.55 5.24 2.67
C ILE A 24 -21.76 6.07 3.67
N PRO A 25 -20.68 5.54 4.27
CA PRO A 25 -19.90 6.29 5.26
C PRO A 25 -19.34 7.57 4.64
N GLN A 26 -19.51 8.69 5.35
CA GLN A 26 -19.02 10.00 4.96
C GLN A 26 -18.10 10.56 6.03
N HIS A 27 -17.25 11.51 5.67
CA HIS A 27 -16.47 12.28 6.63
C HIS A 27 -17.42 13.05 7.56
N GLN A 28 -17.15 13.02 8.87
CA GLN A 28 -17.93 13.80 9.85
C GLN A 28 -17.76 15.31 9.66
N HIS A 29 -16.66 15.74 9.04
CA HIS A 29 -16.39 17.13 8.75
C HIS A 29 -15.89 17.24 7.31
N GLU A 30 -16.46 18.17 6.54
CA GLU A 30 -15.79 18.66 5.34
C GLU A 30 -14.50 19.34 5.77
N LEU A 31 -13.37 18.70 5.49
CA LEU A 31 -12.07 19.33 5.65
C LEU A 31 -11.98 20.41 4.57
N SER A 32 -12.38 21.65 4.92
CA SER A 32 -12.21 22.82 4.05
C SER A 32 -10.72 23.18 3.99
N LEU A 33 -9.94 22.34 3.33
CA LEU A 33 -8.55 22.64 3.06
C LEU A 33 -8.54 23.81 2.08
N LYS A 34 -8.06 24.97 2.53
CA LYS A 34 -7.86 26.11 1.64
C LYS A 34 -6.99 25.67 0.49
N LYS A 35 -7.41 25.96 -0.75
CA LYS A 35 -6.59 25.67 -1.93
C LYS A 35 -5.25 26.38 -1.78
N GLN A 36 -4.18 25.61 -1.71
CA GLN A 36 -2.81 26.08 -1.58
C GLN A 36 -2.01 25.58 -2.78
N ASN A 37 -0.93 26.28 -3.12
CA ASN A 37 0.02 25.77 -4.07
C ASN A 37 0.71 24.52 -3.46
N GLU A 38 0.68 23.41 -4.19
CA GLU A 38 1.24 22.13 -3.74
C GLU A 38 2.74 22.21 -3.43
N LYS A 39 3.48 23.03 -4.18
CA LYS A 39 4.91 23.25 -3.96
C LYS A 39 5.16 23.97 -2.63
N ASP A 40 4.38 25.00 -2.33
CA ASP A 40 4.48 25.76 -1.07
C ASP A 40 4.21 24.87 0.15
N ILE A 41 3.31 23.89 0.03
CA ILE A 41 3.04 22.90 1.10
C ILE A 41 4.33 22.13 1.44
N VAL A 42 5.04 21.64 0.41
CA VAL A 42 6.28 20.89 0.58
C VAL A 42 7.43 21.80 1.05
N GLU A 43 7.57 23.00 0.50
CA GLU A 43 8.59 23.97 0.91
C GLU A 43 8.49 24.32 2.40
N ARG A 44 7.27 24.52 2.93
CA ARG A 44 7.06 24.77 4.36
C ARG A 44 7.49 23.58 5.22
N ALA A 45 7.16 22.37 4.81
CA ALA A 45 7.55 21.15 5.53
C ALA A 45 9.07 20.97 5.56
N LEU A 46 9.77 21.23 4.44
CA LEU A 46 11.23 21.16 4.36
C LEU A 46 11.93 22.26 5.16
N ALA A 47 11.30 23.44 5.30
CA ALA A 47 11.86 24.55 6.07
C ALA A 47 11.80 24.32 7.59
N LYS A 48 10.78 23.59 8.07
CA LYS A 48 10.56 23.28 9.48
C LYS A 48 10.29 21.78 9.67
N PRO A 49 11.30 20.91 9.48
CA PRO A 49 11.10 19.48 9.56
C PRO A 49 10.88 19.01 11.01
N VAL A 50 10.07 17.97 11.13
CA VAL A 50 9.70 17.32 12.40
C VAL A 50 10.90 16.54 12.94
N ALA A 51 11.37 16.92 14.13
CA ALA A 51 12.44 16.23 14.86
C ALA A 51 13.72 15.97 14.04
N ALA A 52 14.03 16.86 13.08
CA ALA A 52 15.23 16.79 12.26
C ALA A 52 15.76 18.20 11.95
N LYS A 53 16.97 18.30 11.41
CA LYS A 53 17.45 19.56 10.85
C LYS A 53 17.03 19.69 9.38
N PRO A 54 16.83 20.90 8.84
CA PRO A 54 16.54 21.09 7.43
C PRO A 54 17.68 20.60 6.53
N ILE A 55 17.35 20.07 5.33
CA ILE A 55 18.33 19.49 4.38
C ILE A 55 19.48 20.47 4.10
N GLN A 56 19.20 21.76 3.89
CA GLN A 56 20.22 22.79 3.63
C GLN A 56 21.20 23.04 4.79
N LYS A 57 20.94 22.50 5.99
CA LYS A 57 21.81 22.62 7.17
C LYS A 57 22.76 21.43 7.35
N HIS A 58 22.70 20.43 6.46
CA HIS A 58 23.68 19.36 6.45
C HIS A 58 25.00 19.82 5.81
N ALA A 59 26.13 19.23 6.23
CA ALA A 59 27.43 19.44 5.60
C ALA A 59 27.70 18.32 4.57
N LEU A 60 27.27 18.51 3.32
CA LEU A 60 27.27 17.47 2.28
C LEU A 60 28.39 17.58 1.25
N LYS A 61 29.37 18.48 1.47
CA LYS A 61 30.57 18.56 0.63
C LYS A 61 31.30 17.21 0.63
N ASN A 62 31.48 16.63 -0.56
CA ASN A 62 32.11 15.31 -0.76
C ASN A 62 31.41 14.14 -0.05
N LYS A 63 30.14 14.29 0.34
CA LYS A 63 29.34 13.23 0.99
C LYS A 63 28.42 12.54 -0.01
N LYS A 64 28.19 11.23 0.17
CA LYS A 64 27.26 10.43 -0.64
C LYS A 64 25.82 10.62 -0.15
N VAL A 65 24.90 10.87 -1.06
CA VAL A 65 23.47 11.02 -0.80
C VAL A 65 22.70 9.97 -1.58
N VAL A 66 21.83 9.23 -0.91
CA VAL A 66 20.90 8.30 -1.55
C VAL A 66 19.49 8.88 -1.44
N ILE A 67 18.79 8.99 -2.56
CA ILE A 67 17.42 9.48 -2.62
C ILE A 67 16.55 8.32 -3.04
N ILE A 68 15.73 7.81 -2.13
CA ILE A 68 14.77 6.77 -2.40
C ILE A 68 13.42 7.42 -2.69
N VAL A 69 12.85 7.18 -3.86
CA VAL A 69 11.52 7.65 -4.25
C VAL A 69 10.61 6.46 -4.50
N ASP A 70 9.34 6.53 -4.12
CA ASP A 70 8.41 5.46 -4.46
C ASP A 70 8.22 5.27 -5.98
N ASP A 71 7.84 4.05 -6.37
CA ASP A 71 7.73 3.65 -7.77
C ASP A 71 6.48 4.20 -8.49
N ASN A 72 6.33 3.87 -9.78
CA ASN A 72 5.17 4.26 -10.61
C ASN A 72 3.84 3.59 -10.18
N THR A 73 3.85 2.60 -9.29
CA THR A 73 2.62 2.03 -8.69
C THR A 73 2.05 2.91 -7.58
N ARG A 74 2.75 3.99 -7.24
CA ARG A 74 2.34 5.00 -6.26
C ARG A 74 2.05 6.34 -6.93
N PRO A 75 0.95 7.02 -6.57
CA PRO A 75 0.56 8.30 -7.16
C PRO A 75 1.36 9.52 -6.67
N THR A 76 2.46 9.36 -5.91
CA THR A 76 3.27 10.49 -5.42
C THR A 76 3.72 11.39 -6.58
N PRO A 77 3.30 12.67 -6.61
CA PRO A 77 3.64 13.58 -7.70
C PRO A 77 4.99 14.27 -7.41
N ALA A 78 6.06 13.48 -7.23
CA ALA A 78 7.38 13.98 -6.84
C ALA A 78 7.93 15.02 -7.83
N TYR A 79 7.63 14.90 -9.12
CA TYR A 79 7.98 15.87 -10.16
C TYR A 79 7.57 17.32 -9.85
N LYS A 80 6.56 17.56 -9.00
CA LYS A 80 6.11 18.90 -8.61
C LYS A 80 7.06 19.61 -7.63
N PHE A 81 7.88 18.84 -6.90
CA PHE A 81 8.72 19.36 -5.80
C PHE A 81 10.12 18.74 -5.74
N PHE A 82 10.51 17.89 -6.70
CA PHE A 82 11.84 17.28 -6.65
C PHE A 82 12.95 18.33 -6.86
N ASP A 83 12.68 19.42 -7.58
CA ASP A 83 13.59 20.54 -7.79
C ASP A 83 13.99 21.23 -6.47
N ILE A 84 13.04 21.43 -5.56
CA ILE A 84 13.34 22.07 -4.26
C ILE A 84 14.21 21.18 -3.36
N ILE A 85 14.11 19.84 -3.50
CA ILE A 85 14.98 18.90 -2.80
C ILE A 85 16.40 18.99 -3.35
N LEU A 86 16.56 19.01 -4.68
CA LEU A 86 17.86 19.19 -5.32
C LEU A 86 18.51 20.51 -4.92
N ASP A 87 17.75 21.59 -4.87
CA ASP A 87 18.28 22.89 -4.49
C ASP A 87 18.67 22.96 -3.00
N ALA A 88 17.92 22.29 -2.11
CA ALA A 88 18.31 22.15 -0.71
C ALA A 88 19.62 21.35 -0.54
N LEU A 89 19.78 20.27 -1.31
CA LEU A 89 21.03 19.48 -1.33
C LEU A 89 22.22 20.30 -1.85
N LYS A 90 22.04 21.08 -2.92
CA LYS A 90 23.09 21.98 -3.45
C LYS A 90 23.48 23.04 -2.42
N LYS A 91 22.51 23.64 -1.72
CA LYS A 91 22.76 24.60 -0.62
C LYS A 91 23.52 23.98 0.55
N ALA A 92 23.33 22.68 0.80
CA ALA A 92 24.12 21.90 1.75
C ALA A 92 25.54 21.52 1.25
N GLY A 93 25.92 21.93 0.04
CA GLY A 93 27.22 21.65 -0.57
C GLY A 93 27.32 20.32 -1.31
N CYS A 94 26.20 19.63 -1.56
CA CYS A 94 26.20 18.39 -2.35
C CYS A 94 26.36 18.69 -3.85
N ASN A 95 27.33 18.06 -4.50
CA ASN A 95 27.35 17.96 -5.95
C ASN A 95 26.42 16.83 -6.40
N THR A 96 25.14 17.15 -6.67
CA THR A 96 24.09 16.15 -6.91
C THR A 96 24.39 15.24 -8.12
N LYS A 97 25.08 15.74 -9.15
CA LYS A 97 25.45 14.92 -10.32
C LYS A 97 26.46 13.83 -9.99
N ASN A 98 27.38 14.11 -9.07
CA ASN A 98 28.49 13.19 -8.77
C ASN A 98 28.22 12.36 -7.52
N ASN A 99 27.51 12.93 -6.54
CA ASN A 99 27.43 12.41 -5.19
C ASN A 99 26.02 12.00 -4.76
N ALA A 100 24.98 12.30 -5.55
CA ALA A 100 23.62 11.84 -5.28
C ALA A 100 23.18 10.76 -6.28
N ILE A 101 22.51 9.73 -5.77
CA ILE A 101 21.87 8.69 -6.57
C ILE A 101 20.40 8.56 -6.18
N VAL A 102 19.53 8.49 -7.19
CA VAL A 102 18.10 8.21 -7.02
C VAL A 102 17.84 6.72 -7.24
N ILE A 103 17.08 6.10 -6.34
CA ILE A 103 16.72 4.69 -6.40
C ILE A 103 15.20 4.60 -6.25
N PRO A 104 14.44 4.11 -7.24
CA PRO A 104 13.03 3.84 -7.05
C PRO A 104 12.84 2.67 -6.09
N ALA A 105 11.94 2.83 -5.11
CA ALA A 105 11.59 1.83 -4.12
C ALA A 105 10.65 0.76 -4.73
N LEU A 106 11.21 -0.07 -5.63
CA LEU A 106 10.48 -1.10 -6.37
C LEU A 106 10.04 -2.28 -5.49
N GLY A 107 10.82 -2.61 -4.45
CA GLY A 107 10.79 -3.94 -3.86
C GLY A 107 10.95 -5.00 -4.95
N ILE A 108 9.92 -5.82 -5.15
CA ILE A 108 9.88 -6.88 -6.16
C ILE A 108 9.16 -6.51 -7.47
N HIS A 109 8.77 -5.24 -7.64
CA HIS A 109 8.04 -4.80 -8.83
C HIS A 109 8.94 -4.68 -10.07
N THR A 110 8.31 -4.64 -11.25
CA THR A 110 9.01 -4.45 -12.53
C THR A 110 9.89 -3.19 -12.51
N PRO A 111 11.15 -3.26 -13.02
CA PRO A 111 12.02 -2.10 -13.14
C PRO A 111 11.40 -0.96 -13.95
N MET A 112 11.56 0.27 -13.45
CA MET A 112 11.05 1.46 -14.14
C MET A 112 11.89 1.80 -15.37
N LYS A 113 11.21 2.19 -16.44
CA LYS A 113 11.86 2.77 -17.63
C LYS A 113 12.33 4.20 -17.34
N LYS A 114 13.23 4.70 -18.19
CA LYS A 114 13.74 6.07 -18.05
C LYS A 114 12.61 7.09 -18.16
N GLU A 115 11.68 6.90 -19.07
CA GLU A 115 10.53 7.78 -19.30
C GLU A 115 9.63 7.82 -18.05
N GLU A 116 9.42 6.68 -17.40
CA GLU A 116 8.63 6.60 -16.16
C GLU A 116 9.35 7.30 -14.99
N MET A 117 10.70 7.26 -14.94
CA MET A 117 11.47 8.06 -13.99
C MET A 117 11.42 9.56 -14.31
N GLU A 118 11.43 9.95 -15.59
CA GLU A 118 11.24 11.34 -16.01
C GLU A 118 9.85 11.87 -15.62
N GLU A 119 8.81 11.03 -15.70
CA GLU A 119 7.47 11.34 -15.20
C GLU A 119 7.44 11.43 -13.67
N LYS A 120 8.09 10.49 -12.96
CA LYS A 120 8.08 10.42 -11.49
C LYS A 120 8.78 11.61 -10.86
N ILE A 121 10.03 11.91 -11.25
CA ILE A 121 10.85 12.96 -10.59
C ILE A 121 11.00 14.24 -11.42
N GLY A 122 10.50 14.25 -12.67
CA GLY A 122 10.53 15.40 -13.57
C GLY A 122 11.69 15.34 -14.57
N LYS A 123 11.37 15.52 -15.85
CA LYS A 123 12.34 15.51 -16.98
C LYS A 123 13.51 16.48 -16.82
N LYS A 124 13.30 17.64 -16.19
CA LYS A 124 14.37 18.62 -15.92
C LYS A 124 15.30 18.18 -14.78
N ASN A 125 14.83 17.30 -13.90
CA ASN A 125 15.54 16.87 -12.70
C ASN A 125 16.39 15.63 -12.94
N ILE A 126 15.95 14.72 -13.82
CA ILE A 126 16.67 13.46 -14.12
C ILE A 126 18.13 13.73 -14.54
N GLY A 127 18.40 14.81 -15.28
CA GLY A 127 19.75 15.16 -15.76
C GLY A 127 20.66 15.80 -14.70
N GLN A 128 20.16 16.01 -13.49
CA GLN A 128 20.88 16.64 -12.37
C GLN A 128 21.36 15.63 -11.32
N VAL A 129 21.02 14.35 -11.48
CA VAL A 129 21.31 13.24 -10.56
C VAL A 129 21.64 11.98 -11.32
N LYS A 130 22.35 11.04 -10.69
CA LYS A 130 22.40 9.66 -11.16
C LYS A 130 21.15 8.93 -10.68
N TRP A 131 20.75 7.88 -11.39
CA TRP A 131 19.72 6.97 -10.91
C TRP A 131 19.98 5.54 -11.38
N GLU A 132 19.47 4.58 -10.62
CA GLU A 132 19.46 3.16 -10.99
C GLU A 132 18.20 2.50 -10.43
N ASN A 133 17.70 1.45 -11.10
CA ASN A 133 16.67 0.61 -10.52
C ASN A 133 17.25 -0.24 -9.38
N HIS A 134 16.49 -0.38 -8.29
CA HIS A 134 16.77 -1.42 -7.31
C HIS A 134 16.56 -2.82 -7.92
N ASN A 135 17.41 -3.77 -7.57
CA ASN A 135 17.24 -5.17 -7.96
C ASN A 135 17.15 -6.05 -6.70
N ALA A 136 15.92 -6.43 -6.33
CA ALA A 136 15.67 -7.27 -5.16
C ALA A 136 16.12 -8.72 -5.34
N PHE A 137 16.42 -9.17 -6.57
CA PHE A 137 16.77 -10.57 -6.85
C PHE A 137 18.29 -10.79 -7.02
N ASP A 138 19.07 -9.71 -7.13
CA ASP A 138 20.53 -9.77 -7.21
C ASP A 138 21.16 -9.58 -5.83
N LYS A 139 21.57 -10.69 -5.21
CA LYS A 139 22.23 -10.67 -3.89
C LYS A 139 23.54 -9.87 -3.88
N SER A 140 24.25 -9.74 -5.00
CA SER A 140 25.49 -8.94 -5.06
C SER A 140 25.22 -7.42 -4.97
N LYS A 141 24.01 -7.00 -5.32
CA LYS A 141 23.54 -5.60 -5.22
C LYS A 141 22.92 -5.27 -3.87
N ASN A 142 22.78 -6.26 -2.99
CA ASN A 142 22.16 -6.14 -1.68
C ASN A 142 23.16 -6.52 -0.59
N ALA A 143 23.32 -5.65 0.40
CA ALA A 143 24.29 -5.85 1.45
C ALA A 143 23.57 -6.12 2.78
N TYR A 144 24.16 -6.96 3.63
CA TYR A 144 23.62 -7.24 4.96
C TYR A 144 23.77 -6.02 5.90
N PHE A 145 22.72 -5.69 6.64
CA PHE A 145 22.64 -4.58 7.60
C PHE A 145 22.42 -5.05 9.04
N GLY A 146 21.80 -6.21 9.25
CA GLY A 146 21.49 -6.72 10.58
C GLY A 146 20.33 -7.69 10.58
N LYS A 147 19.83 -8.01 11.77
CA LYS A 147 18.67 -8.87 12.00
C LYS A 147 17.68 -8.14 12.89
N THR A 148 16.39 -8.13 12.51
CA THR A 148 15.34 -7.52 13.33
C THR A 148 15.03 -8.40 14.55
N SER A 149 14.33 -7.83 15.53
CA SER A 149 13.84 -8.58 16.70
C SER A 149 12.86 -9.70 16.34
N HIS A 150 12.20 -9.64 15.17
CA HIS A 150 11.35 -10.72 14.63
C HIS A 150 12.16 -11.76 13.85
N GLY A 151 13.49 -11.68 13.86
CA GLY A 151 14.37 -12.67 13.24
C GLY A 151 14.57 -12.50 11.73
N VAL A 152 14.15 -11.37 11.14
CA VAL A 152 14.32 -11.09 9.71
C VAL A 152 15.77 -10.66 9.45
N ASP A 153 16.51 -11.43 8.65
CA ASP A 153 17.80 -11.01 8.12
C ASP A 153 17.62 -9.87 7.10
N VAL A 154 18.15 -8.68 7.42
CA VAL A 154 17.95 -7.44 6.66
C VAL A 154 19.08 -7.25 5.65
N TYR A 155 18.76 -7.48 4.37
CA TYR A 155 19.60 -7.12 3.23
C TYR A 155 18.93 -5.98 2.45
N LEU A 156 19.65 -4.89 2.24
CA LEU A 156 19.15 -3.70 1.53
C LEU A 156 20.12 -3.31 0.41
N ASN A 157 19.68 -2.42 -0.50
CA ASN A 157 20.51 -1.89 -1.57
C ASN A 157 21.87 -1.39 -1.03
N HIS A 158 22.96 -1.87 -1.64
CA HIS A 158 24.33 -1.62 -1.17
C HIS A 158 24.71 -0.14 -1.08
N HIS A 159 24.07 0.76 -1.85
CA HIS A 159 24.32 2.20 -1.77
C HIS A 159 24.04 2.78 -0.37
N LEU A 160 23.17 2.13 0.42
CA LEU A 160 22.87 2.54 1.79
C LEU A 160 24.04 2.33 2.76
N LYS A 161 25.01 1.45 2.45
CA LYS A 161 26.16 1.20 3.35
C LYS A 161 27.10 2.40 3.46
N ASP A 162 27.32 3.08 2.35
CA ASP A 162 28.27 4.19 2.26
C ASP A 162 27.59 5.56 2.28
N ALA A 163 26.25 5.59 2.41
CA ALA A 163 25.49 6.82 2.43
C ALA A 163 25.85 7.66 3.65
N ASN A 164 25.85 8.98 3.48
CA ASN A 164 25.93 9.94 4.59
C ASN A 164 24.57 10.56 4.91
N LEU A 165 23.69 10.64 3.92
CA LEU A 165 22.30 11.06 4.04
C LEU A 165 21.42 10.21 3.13
N VAL A 166 20.31 9.72 3.66
CA VAL A 166 19.28 9.00 2.92
C VAL A 166 18.00 9.83 2.94
N LEU A 167 17.53 10.24 1.77
CA LEU A 167 16.24 10.92 1.62
C LEU A 167 15.17 9.92 1.19
N LEU A 168 14.04 9.89 1.87
CA LEU A 168 12.90 9.02 1.53
C LEU A 168 11.73 9.88 1.05
N ILE A 169 11.30 9.72 -0.20
CA ILE A 169 10.19 10.46 -0.81
C ILE A 169 9.06 9.48 -1.11
N GLY A 170 7.88 9.73 -0.55
CA GLY A 170 6.70 8.94 -0.88
C GLY A 170 5.44 9.51 -0.26
N LEU A 171 4.37 8.71 -0.24
CA LEU A 171 3.08 9.11 0.31
C LEU A 171 2.64 8.27 1.52
N VAL A 172 1.84 8.87 2.39
CA VAL A 172 1.18 8.19 3.51
C VAL A 172 -0.29 7.96 3.19
N GLU A 173 -0.61 6.71 2.89
CA GLU A 173 -1.95 6.20 2.57
C GLU A 173 -2.30 5.01 3.47
N PRO A 174 -3.58 4.63 3.58
CA PRO A 174 -3.96 3.38 4.23
C PRO A 174 -3.28 2.16 3.60
N HIS A 175 -2.79 1.25 4.43
CA HIS A 175 -2.12 0.03 3.97
C HIS A 175 -2.56 -1.19 4.78
N LEU A 176 -3.08 -2.21 4.09
CA LEU A 176 -3.69 -3.40 4.68
C LEU A 176 -2.81 -4.20 5.67
N TRP A 177 -1.49 -4.05 5.64
CA TRP A 177 -0.57 -4.75 6.55
C TRP A 177 0.25 -3.82 7.45
N ALA A 178 0.63 -2.65 6.96
CA ALA A 178 1.52 -1.73 7.66
C ALA A 178 0.75 -0.70 8.48
N GLY A 179 -0.60 -0.77 8.50
CA GLY A 179 -1.48 0.31 8.94
C GLY A 179 -1.54 1.40 7.89
N PHE A 180 -0.38 2.00 7.62
CA PHE A 180 -0.19 3.07 6.65
C PHE A 180 1.13 2.89 5.89
N GLY A 181 1.16 3.37 4.65
CA GLY A 181 2.35 3.46 3.81
C GLY A 181 3.34 4.53 4.29
N GLY A 182 4.26 4.95 3.40
CA GLY A 182 5.24 5.99 3.65
C GLY A 182 6.31 5.64 4.70
N GLY A 183 7.16 6.62 5.02
CA GLY A 183 8.26 6.44 5.98
C GLY A 183 9.27 5.37 5.56
N LEU A 184 9.69 4.55 6.52
CA LEU A 184 10.68 3.48 6.33
C LEU A 184 10.18 2.32 5.44
N LYS A 185 8.92 2.34 5.00
CA LYS A 185 8.42 1.40 3.99
C LYS A 185 9.12 1.57 2.63
N ASN A 186 9.66 2.76 2.37
CA ASN A 186 10.53 3.01 1.22
C ASN A 186 11.89 2.28 1.34
N ILE A 187 12.28 1.87 2.55
CA ILE A 187 13.49 1.06 2.79
C ILE A 187 13.15 -0.43 2.75
N LEU A 188 12.29 -0.89 3.66
CA LEU A 188 11.79 -2.27 3.71
C LEU A 188 10.27 -2.23 3.52
N PRO A 189 9.71 -2.73 2.40
CA PRO A 189 10.35 -3.52 1.34
C PRO A 189 11.01 -2.73 0.19
N GLY A 190 10.90 -1.41 0.16
CA GLY A 190 11.17 -0.62 -1.06
C GLY A 190 12.52 -0.85 -1.75
N VAL A 191 13.60 -1.05 -1.00
CA VAL A 191 14.95 -1.33 -1.54
C VAL A 191 15.61 -2.52 -0.85
N ALA A 192 14.79 -3.51 -0.46
CA ALA A 192 15.23 -4.71 0.23
C ALA A 192 15.38 -5.92 -0.70
N TYR A 193 16.27 -6.85 -0.34
CA TYR A 193 16.41 -8.14 -1.03
C TYR A 193 15.10 -8.96 -0.94
N ALA A 194 14.78 -9.73 -1.97
CA ALA A 194 13.51 -10.46 -2.09
C ALA A 194 13.26 -11.42 -0.92
N GLU A 195 14.29 -12.12 -0.42
CA GLU A 195 14.13 -12.99 0.76
C GLU A 195 13.85 -12.19 2.04
N THR A 196 14.50 -11.04 2.22
CA THR A 196 14.20 -10.12 3.33
C THR A 196 12.76 -9.64 3.26
N ILE A 197 12.28 -9.27 2.06
CA ILE A 197 10.88 -8.86 1.81
C ILE A 197 9.92 -9.98 2.20
N GLY A 198 10.15 -11.20 1.71
CA GLY A 198 9.28 -12.34 1.99
C GLY A 198 9.22 -12.65 3.49
N HIS A 199 10.36 -12.69 4.18
CA HIS A 199 10.40 -12.95 5.62
C HIS A 199 9.67 -11.87 6.41
N HIS A 200 9.91 -10.59 6.09
CA HIS A 200 9.16 -9.47 6.66
C HIS A 200 7.64 -9.61 6.43
N HIS A 201 7.24 -9.97 5.21
CA HIS A 201 5.83 -10.13 4.87
C HIS A 201 5.16 -11.28 5.64
N SER A 202 5.91 -12.32 6.01
CA SER A 202 5.37 -13.45 6.79
C SER A 202 4.81 -13.05 8.16
N ILE A 203 5.23 -11.89 8.71
CA ILE A 203 4.74 -11.32 9.98
C ILE A 203 3.23 -11.09 9.98
N ILE A 204 2.56 -10.99 8.82
CA ILE A 204 1.10 -10.89 8.79
C ILE A 204 0.39 -12.12 9.38
N ALA A 205 1.10 -13.25 9.49
CA ALA A 205 0.61 -14.46 10.11
C ALA A 205 0.72 -14.44 11.65
N GLU A 206 1.22 -13.35 12.24
CA GLU A 206 1.52 -13.25 13.67
C GLU A 206 0.86 -12.01 14.32
N PRO A 207 -0.28 -12.16 15.03
CA PRO A 207 -0.96 -13.42 15.31
C PRO A 207 -1.82 -13.89 14.12
N PRO A 208 -2.09 -15.21 14.00
CA PRO A 208 -2.68 -15.81 12.80
C PRO A 208 -4.15 -15.43 12.55
N TYR A 209 -4.78 -14.71 13.47
CA TYR A 209 -6.13 -14.16 13.31
C TYR A 209 -6.13 -12.72 12.79
N ARG A 210 -5.00 -12.01 12.78
CA ARG A 210 -4.89 -10.59 12.37
C ARG A 210 -4.15 -10.44 11.04
N PHE A 211 -4.78 -10.97 9.98
CA PHE A 211 -4.27 -10.92 8.60
C PHE A 211 -4.53 -9.58 7.89
N ASN A 212 -5.24 -8.66 8.54
CA ASN A 212 -5.47 -7.29 8.09
C ASN A 212 -5.22 -6.32 9.25
N ARG A 213 -4.57 -5.20 8.94
CA ARG A 213 -4.02 -4.23 9.88
C ARG A 213 -4.21 -2.79 9.44
N VAL A 214 -5.08 -2.53 8.46
CA VAL A 214 -5.39 -1.15 8.08
C VAL A 214 -5.84 -0.38 9.32
N ALA A 215 -5.42 0.89 9.43
CA ALA A 215 -5.71 1.78 10.55
C ALA A 215 -5.14 1.40 11.93
N VAL A 216 -4.52 0.23 12.09
CA VAL A 216 -3.84 -0.16 13.33
C VAL A 216 -2.67 0.79 13.56
N ASP A 217 -2.63 1.38 14.76
CA ASP A 217 -1.53 2.23 15.19
C ASP A 217 -0.20 1.47 15.14
N ALA A 218 0.86 2.17 14.76
CA ALA A 218 2.14 1.55 14.48
C ALA A 218 2.73 0.84 15.70
N GLU A 219 2.51 1.40 16.90
CA GLU A 219 2.93 0.85 18.19
C GLU A 219 2.27 -0.51 18.47
N ASN A 220 1.14 -0.79 17.83
CA ASN A 220 0.37 -2.03 17.95
C ASN A 220 0.47 -2.91 16.70
N ASN A 221 1.38 -2.59 15.78
CA ASN A 221 1.53 -3.30 14.52
C ASN A 221 2.95 -3.87 14.35
N SER A 222 3.12 -5.16 14.65
CA SER A 222 4.39 -5.89 14.49
C SER A 222 5.01 -5.74 13.10
N PHE A 223 4.20 -5.80 12.02
CA PHE A 223 4.67 -5.58 10.65
C PHE A 223 5.31 -4.19 10.50
N ARG A 224 4.74 -3.18 11.17
CA ARG A 224 5.27 -1.82 11.12
C ARG A 224 6.52 -1.65 11.98
N LEU A 225 6.53 -2.23 13.18
CA LEU A 225 7.68 -2.14 14.07
C LEU A 225 8.91 -2.82 13.45
N ASP A 226 8.73 -3.98 12.80
CA ASP A 226 9.82 -4.71 12.15
C ASP A 226 10.52 -3.89 11.05
N LEU A 227 9.75 -3.21 10.18
CA LEU A 227 10.37 -2.34 9.17
C LEU A 227 10.99 -1.07 9.76
N GLU A 228 10.50 -0.59 10.91
CA GLU A 228 11.06 0.59 11.56
C GLU A 228 12.38 0.31 12.27
N GLU A 229 12.65 -0.93 12.68
CA GLU A 229 13.95 -1.34 13.24
C GLU A 229 15.12 -1.13 12.25
N THR A 230 14.84 -1.09 10.94
CA THR A 230 15.86 -0.81 9.91
C THR A 230 16.54 0.55 10.10
N LEU A 231 15.88 1.49 10.78
CA LEU A 231 16.45 2.79 11.15
C LEU A 231 17.76 2.63 11.94
N ASN A 232 17.81 1.67 12.87
CA ASN A 232 18.95 1.45 13.76
C ASN A 232 20.10 0.72 13.07
N MET A 233 19.88 0.19 11.87
CA MET A 233 20.85 -0.62 11.13
C MET A 233 21.61 0.22 10.08
N ILE A 234 21.05 1.37 9.68
CA ILE A 234 21.61 2.25 8.66
C ILE A 234 22.41 3.36 9.36
N LYS A 235 23.70 3.47 9.03
CA LYS A 235 24.60 4.47 9.63
C LYS A 235 24.30 5.91 9.21
N ALA A 236 23.71 6.08 8.03
CA ALA A 236 23.39 7.39 7.47
C ALA A 236 22.24 8.05 8.22
N GLU A 237 22.25 9.39 8.29
CA GLU A 237 21.07 10.13 8.72
C GLU A 237 19.93 9.89 7.70
N ILE A 238 18.72 9.60 8.18
CA ILE A 238 17.55 9.36 7.32
C ILE A 238 16.59 10.54 7.48
N PHE A 239 16.20 11.14 6.36
CA PHE A 239 15.25 12.24 6.32
C PHE A 239 14.10 11.86 5.37
N CYS A 240 12.87 11.90 5.87
CA CYS A 240 11.70 11.50 5.10
C CYS A 240 10.90 12.73 4.65
N ILE A 241 10.22 12.60 3.51
CA ILE A 241 9.34 13.58 2.89
C ILE A 241 8.08 12.80 2.51
N ASN A 242 7.08 12.83 3.39
CA ASN A 242 5.81 12.14 3.22
C ASN A 242 4.76 13.14 2.73
N VAL A 243 4.18 12.91 1.56
CA VAL A 243 3.00 13.65 1.11
C VAL A 243 1.72 12.91 1.45
N VAL A 244 0.63 13.66 1.62
CA VAL A 244 -0.73 13.12 1.69
C VAL A 244 -1.52 13.71 0.53
N LEU A 245 -2.27 12.86 -0.17
CA LEU A 245 -3.01 13.22 -1.38
C LEU A 245 -4.52 13.17 -1.14
N ASN A 246 -5.26 14.02 -1.83
CA ASN A 246 -6.72 13.88 -1.94
C ASN A 246 -7.11 12.87 -3.05
N SER A 247 -8.42 12.65 -3.24
CA SER A 247 -8.93 11.76 -4.30
C SER A 247 -8.59 12.20 -5.72
N LYS A 248 -8.27 13.48 -5.93
CA LYS A 248 -7.77 14.05 -7.20
C LYS A 248 -6.25 13.94 -7.38
N LYS A 249 -5.55 13.26 -6.46
CA LYS A 249 -4.08 13.10 -6.44
C LYS A 249 -3.32 14.43 -6.27
N GLU A 250 -3.95 15.44 -5.67
CA GLU A 250 -3.32 16.72 -5.32
C GLU A 250 -2.71 16.62 -3.92
N ILE A 251 -1.52 17.19 -3.71
CA ILE A 251 -0.88 17.28 -2.40
C ILE A 251 -1.69 18.20 -1.50
N ILE A 252 -2.17 17.66 -0.38
CA ILE A 252 -2.94 18.40 0.61
C ILE A 252 -2.18 18.62 1.93
N ALA A 253 -1.15 17.82 2.17
CA ALA A 253 -0.22 17.98 3.29
C ALA A 253 1.13 17.36 2.95
N CYS A 254 2.17 17.86 3.62
CA CYS A 254 3.50 17.27 3.58
C CYS A 254 4.10 17.29 4.98
N PHE A 255 4.68 16.17 5.38
CA PHE A 255 5.37 15.98 6.66
C PHE A 255 6.79 15.52 6.35
N ALA A 256 7.77 16.34 6.69
CA ALA A 256 9.17 16.07 6.43
C ALA A 256 9.97 16.04 7.74
N GLY A 257 11.03 15.23 7.80
CA GLY A 257 11.91 15.16 8.97
C GLY A 257 12.28 13.72 9.38
N HIS A 258 12.38 13.48 10.68
CA HIS A 258 12.76 12.17 11.22
C HIS A 258 11.75 11.10 10.78
N PRO A 259 12.21 9.95 10.22
CA PRO A 259 11.34 9.01 9.51
C PRO A 259 10.19 8.43 10.35
N ILE A 260 10.37 8.28 11.67
CA ILE A 260 9.30 7.82 12.57
C ILE A 260 8.37 8.99 12.94
N HIS A 261 8.89 10.11 13.43
CA HIS A 261 8.07 11.21 13.96
C HIS A 261 7.24 11.89 12.88
N CYS A 262 7.85 12.23 11.73
CA CYS A 262 7.10 12.85 10.63
C CYS A 262 6.06 11.89 10.04
N HIS A 263 6.30 10.58 10.08
CA HIS A 263 5.33 9.58 9.65
C HIS A 263 4.14 9.52 10.61
N ARG A 264 4.35 9.60 11.93
CA ARG A 264 3.26 9.61 12.91
C ARG A 264 2.34 10.81 12.74
N GLU A 265 2.90 12.00 12.52
CA GLU A 265 2.09 13.19 12.20
C GLU A 265 1.31 13.01 10.90
N ALA A 266 1.95 12.46 9.86
CA ALA A 266 1.28 12.14 8.61
C ALA A 266 0.15 11.12 8.78
N VAL A 267 0.34 10.07 9.60
CA VAL A 267 -0.71 9.08 9.91
C VAL A 267 -1.88 9.73 10.63
N ALA A 268 -1.61 10.57 11.64
CA ALA A 268 -2.67 11.28 12.36
C ALA A 268 -3.52 12.11 11.39
N PHE A 269 -2.89 12.85 10.48
CA PHE A 269 -3.59 13.61 9.44
C PHE A 269 -4.32 12.72 8.42
N THR A 270 -3.68 11.65 7.94
CA THR A 270 -4.31 10.70 6.99
C THR A 270 -5.52 10.02 7.62
N LYS A 271 -5.53 9.74 8.94
CA LYS A 271 -6.70 9.20 9.63
C LYS A 271 -7.89 10.15 9.59
N THR A 272 -7.68 11.46 9.69
CA THR A 272 -8.79 12.42 9.62
C THR A 272 -9.35 12.57 8.21
N ILE A 273 -8.51 12.41 7.19
CA ILE A 273 -8.88 12.59 5.77
C ILE A 273 -9.44 11.31 5.14
N CYS A 274 -8.94 10.13 5.51
CA CYS A 274 -9.27 8.86 4.86
C CYS A 274 -10.17 7.96 5.72
N GLY A 275 -10.27 8.24 7.01
CA GLY A 275 -11.09 7.49 7.95
C GLY A 275 -12.57 7.83 7.82
N LEU A 276 -13.39 6.80 7.67
CA LEU A 276 -14.84 6.92 7.51
C LEU A 276 -15.56 6.28 8.70
N PRO A 277 -16.21 7.07 9.56
CA PRO A 277 -16.91 6.55 10.74
C PRO A 277 -17.97 5.52 10.39
N LEU A 278 -17.97 4.41 11.12
CA LEU A 278 -18.94 3.33 10.98
C LEU A 278 -19.31 2.78 12.36
N GLN A 279 -20.60 2.75 12.70
CA GLN A 279 -21.05 2.43 14.05
C GLN A 279 -20.85 0.95 14.43
N LYS A 280 -20.94 0.04 13.45
CA LYS A 280 -20.87 -1.40 13.65
C LYS A 280 -20.45 -2.11 12.38
N GLN A 281 -20.02 -3.35 12.51
CA GLN A 281 -19.81 -4.20 11.35
C GLN A 281 -21.12 -4.50 10.61
N VAL A 282 -21.04 -4.68 9.29
CA VAL A 282 -22.17 -4.88 8.37
C VAL A 282 -22.16 -6.29 7.75
N ASP A 283 -23.25 -6.68 7.09
CA ASP A 283 -23.42 -8.00 6.46
C ASP A 283 -22.65 -8.13 5.14
N GLY A 284 -22.57 -7.04 4.39
CA GLY A 284 -21.86 -6.96 3.12
C GLY A 284 -21.22 -5.60 2.91
N ILE A 285 -20.13 -5.57 2.14
CA ILE A 285 -19.50 -4.33 1.68
C ILE A 285 -19.52 -4.27 0.16
N ILE A 286 -19.83 -3.10 -0.38
CA ILE A 286 -19.56 -2.72 -1.77
C ILE A 286 -18.30 -1.86 -1.75
N THR A 287 -17.22 -2.30 -2.39
CA THR A 287 -15.93 -1.59 -2.38
C THR A 287 -15.40 -1.42 -3.79
N ASN A 288 -14.89 -0.23 -4.09
CA ASN A 288 -14.37 0.13 -5.40
C ASN A 288 -12.87 0.44 -5.34
N SER A 289 -12.12 0.02 -6.35
CA SER A 289 -10.65 0.15 -6.40
C SER A 289 -10.15 1.59 -6.47
N ALA A 290 -10.98 2.57 -6.85
CA ALA A 290 -10.55 3.95 -6.98
C ALA A 290 -9.96 4.50 -5.65
N PRO A 291 -8.88 5.30 -5.71
CA PRO A 291 -8.06 5.64 -6.88
C PRO A 291 -6.88 4.67 -7.13
N MET A 292 -6.80 3.56 -6.38
CA MET A 292 -5.72 2.57 -6.43
C MET A 292 -6.01 1.46 -7.45
N ASP A 293 -6.10 1.80 -8.72
CA ASP A 293 -6.68 0.93 -9.74
C ASP A 293 -5.75 0.57 -10.92
N ILE A 294 -4.45 0.86 -10.79
CA ILE A 294 -3.45 0.66 -11.86
C ILE A 294 -3.28 -0.81 -12.26
N ASN A 295 -3.26 -1.75 -11.31
CA ASN A 295 -3.15 -3.20 -11.55
C ASN A 295 -3.96 -3.97 -10.50
N PHE A 296 -4.04 -5.29 -10.60
CA PHE A 296 -4.85 -6.13 -9.71
C PHE A 296 -4.37 -6.06 -8.25
N LYS A 297 -3.05 -6.06 -8.01
CA LYS A 297 -2.47 -5.95 -6.66
C LYS A 297 -2.89 -4.65 -5.97
N GLN A 298 -2.82 -3.52 -6.68
CA GLN A 298 -3.27 -2.23 -6.15
C GLN A 298 -4.79 -2.20 -5.97
N SER A 299 -5.55 -2.75 -6.92
CA SER A 299 -7.01 -2.78 -6.85
C SER A 299 -7.50 -3.52 -5.61
N MET A 300 -6.85 -4.62 -5.24
CA MET A 300 -7.16 -5.39 -4.03
C MET A 300 -6.97 -4.62 -2.71
N LYS A 301 -6.30 -3.45 -2.72
CA LYS A 301 -6.26 -2.57 -1.53
C LYS A 301 -7.66 -2.16 -1.10
N CYS A 302 -8.61 -1.98 -2.02
CA CYS A 302 -9.97 -1.60 -1.63
C CYS A 302 -10.66 -2.69 -0.80
N VAL A 303 -10.36 -3.96 -1.06
CA VAL A 303 -10.83 -5.08 -0.24
C VAL A 303 -10.17 -5.04 1.12
N GLY A 304 -8.84 -4.89 1.16
CA GLY A 304 -8.09 -4.82 2.43
C GLY A 304 -8.50 -3.64 3.30
N ASN A 305 -8.57 -2.43 2.75
CA ASN A 305 -8.86 -1.22 3.49
C ASN A 305 -10.28 -1.22 4.08
N THR A 306 -11.24 -1.83 3.39
CA THR A 306 -12.66 -1.83 3.80
C THR A 306 -13.05 -3.07 4.61
N LEU A 307 -12.20 -4.08 4.66
CA LEU A 307 -12.45 -5.35 5.36
C LEU A 307 -12.88 -5.20 6.82
N PRO A 308 -12.34 -4.26 7.64
CA PRO A 308 -12.75 -4.15 9.04
C PRO A 308 -14.24 -3.82 9.22
N ALA A 309 -14.90 -3.20 8.23
CA ALA A 309 -16.33 -2.95 8.25
C ALA A 309 -17.17 -4.22 8.21
N LEU A 310 -16.60 -5.34 7.76
CA LEU A 310 -17.35 -6.55 7.48
C LEU A 310 -17.34 -7.51 8.67
N ARG A 311 -18.51 -8.02 9.04
CA ARG A 311 -18.60 -9.07 10.08
C ARG A 311 -18.02 -10.40 9.58
N PRO A 312 -17.63 -11.33 10.47
CA PRO A 312 -17.20 -12.66 10.07
C PRO A 312 -18.21 -13.35 9.15
N LYS A 313 -17.72 -13.99 8.08
CA LYS A 313 -18.52 -14.66 7.02
C LYS A 313 -19.35 -13.71 6.14
N GLY A 314 -19.26 -12.39 6.32
CA GLY A 314 -19.88 -11.42 5.43
C GLY A 314 -19.34 -11.48 4.00
N ILE A 315 -19.95 -10.68 3.11
CA ILE A 315 -19.64 -10.68 1.68
C ILE A 315 -18.89 -9.41 1.26
N VAL A 316 -17.87 -9.58 0.44
CA VAL A 316 -17.20 -8.50 -0.28
C VAL A 316 -17.71 -8.49 -1.72
N MET A 317 -18.37 -7.40 -2.11
CA MET A 317 -18.74 -7.08 -3.48
C MET A 317 -17.73 -6.05 -4.01
N GLY A 318 -16.73 -6.55 -4.73
CA GLY A 318 -15.57 -5.76 -5.17
C GLY A 318 -15.66 -5.34 -6.63
N PHE A 319 -15.39 -4.07 -6.89
CA PHE A 319 -15.31 -3.48 -8.23
C PHE A 319 -13.87 -3.05 -8.46
N LEU A 320 -13.15 -3.81 -9.29
CA LEU A 320 -11.69 -3.74 -9.41
C LEU A 320 -11.34 -3.43 -10.87
N ARG A 321 -10.87 -2.20 -11.15
CA ARG A 321 -10.58 -1.78 -12.53
C ARG A 321 -9.28 -2.37 -13.07
N ALA A 322 -8.25 -2.51 -12.22
CA ALA A 322 -6.98 -3.18 -12.51
C ALA A 322 -6.48 -2.94 -13.95
N GLN A 323 -6.18 -1.69 -14.30
CA GLN A 323 -5.98 -1.23 -15.67
C GLN A 323 -4.89 -2.01 -16.44
N ARG A 324 -3.84 -2.46 -15.77
CA ARG A 324 -2.74 -3.27 -16.31
C ARG A 324 -2.92 -4.79 -16.11
N GLY A 325 -4.10 -5.26 -15.70
CA GLY A 325 -4.34 -6.66 -15.37
C GLY A 325 -3.54 -7.13 -14.16
N LEU A 326 -2.93 -8.32 -14.23
CA LEU A 326 -2.11 -8.89 -13.16
C LEU A 326 -0.78 -8.18 -12.92
N ASP A 327 -0.18 -7.63 -13.98
CA ASP A 327 1.14 -6.98 -13.95
C ASP A 327 2.20 -7.96 -13.38
N ASP A 328 2.76 -7.69 -12.20
CA ASP A 328 3.82 -8.49 -11.57
C ASP A 328 3.33 -9.71 -10.76
N ILE A 329 2.03 -10.06 -10.78
CA ILE A 329 1.51 -11.19 -9.99
C ILE A 329 1.77 -12.52 -10.72
N PRO A 330 2.59 -13.44 -10.16
CA PRO A 330 2.76 -14.76 -10.75
C PRO A 330 1.47 -15.58 -10.61
N LEU A 331 1.09 -16.25 -11.69
CA LEU A 331 -0.07 -17.15 -11.69
C LEU A 331 0.28 -18.50 -11.06
N PRO A 332 -0.57 -19.03 -10.16
CA PRO A 332 -0.46 -20.41 -9.72
C PRO A 332 -0.72 -21.38 -10.88
N GLU A 333 0.03 -22.49 -10.95
CA GLU A 333 -0.18 -23.52 -11.99
C GLU A 333 -1.57 -24.18 -11.91
N LYS A 334 -2.09 -24.37 -10.70
CA LYS A 334 -3.39 -25.00 -10.43
C LYS A 334 -4.07 -24.33 -9.24
N SER A 335 -5.39 -24.16 -9.36
CA SER A 335 -6.27 -23.81 -8.24
C SER A 335 -7.20 -24.97 -7.90
N THR A 336 -7.49 -25.14 -6.62
CA THR A 336 -8.52 -26.06 -6.14
C THR A 336 -9.89 -25.37 -6.21
N PRO A 337 -11.00 -26.11 -6.46
CA PRO A 337 -12.33 -25.53 -6.51
C PRO A 337 -12.63 -24.66 -5.27
N LEU A 338 -13.05 -23.41 -5.49
CA LEU A 338 -13.20 -22.41 -4.42
C LEU A 338 -14.11 -22.88 -3.28
N TRP A 339 -15.21 -23.57 -3.59
CA TRP A 339 -16.14 -24.09 -2.58
C TRP A 339 -15.46 -25.13 -1.66
N LEU A 340 -14.62 -26.00 -2.21
CA LEU A 340 -13.92 -27.03 -1.47
C LEU A 340 -12.84 -26.41 -0.57
N THR A 341 -12.02 -25.53 -1.15
CA THR A 341 -10.99 -24.75 -0.43
C THR A 341 -11.60 -24.01 0.75
N ARG A 342 -12.74 -23.34 0.54
CA ARG A 342 -13.46 -22.61 1.59
C ARG A 342 -13.93 -23.51 2.73
N THR A 343 -14.53 -24.66 2.40
CA THR A 343 -15.01 -25.62 3.41
C THR A 343 -13.86 -26.12 4.28
N ILE A 344 -12.74 -26.52 3.68
CA ILE A 344 -11.55 -26.98 4.40
C ILE A 344 -11.03 -25.87 5.34
N LEU A 345 -10.80 -24.67 4.81
CA LEU A 345 -10.21 -23.58 5.57
C LEU A 345 -11.10 -23.10 6.72
N ARG A 346 -12.43 -23.09 6.55
CA ARG A 346 -13.39 -22.74 7.61
C ARG A 346 -13.38 -23.75 8.75
N THR A 347 -13.25 -25.05 8.44
CA THR A 347 -13.15 -26.11 9.44
C THR A 347 -11.81 -26.05 10.19
N LEU A 348 -10.71 -25.73 9.49
CA LEU A 348 -9.39 -25.61 10.11
C LEU A 348 -9.30 -24.47 11.13
N GLY A 349 -9.96 -23.34 10.83
CA GLY A 349 -9.87 -22.11 11.62
C GLY A 349 -8.59 -21.29 11.30
N PRO A 350 -8.53 -20.02 11.75
CA PRO A 350 -7.46 -19.07 11.38
C PRO A 350 -6.06 -19.54 11.79
N ALA A 351 -5.91 -20.16 12.96
CA ALA A 351 -4.62 -20.55 13.52
C ALA A 351 -3.90 -21.65 12.71
N ARG A 352 -4.64 -22.47 11.97
CA ARG A 352 -4.08 -23.63 11.24
C ARG A 352 -3.86 -23.38 9.75
N VAL A 353 -4.21 -22.19 9.23
CA VAL A 353 -4.11 -21.87 7.80
C VAL A 353 -2.66 -21.94 7.31
N LEU A 354 -1.70 -21.40 8.07
CA LEU A 354 -0.29 -21.41 7.66
C LEU A 354 0.29 -22.83 7.61
N GLY A 355 0.10 -23.62 8.68
CA GLY A 355 0.57 -25.00 8.69
C GLY A 355 -0.10 -25.89 7.64
N PHE A 356 -1.38 -25.61 7.31
CA PHE A 356 -2.04 -26.26 6.18
C PHE A 356 -1.37 -25.90 4.84
N LEU A 357 -1.13 -24.60 4.60
CA LEU A 357 -0.44 -24.12 3.40
C LEU A 357 0.93 -24.79 3.22
N GLU A 358 1.74 -24.82 4.28
CA GLU A 358 3.07 -25.45 4.27
C GLU A 358 3.01 -26.94 3.90
N LYS A 359 1.95 -27.64 4.35
CA LYS A 359 1.75 -29.05 4.02
C LYS A 359 1.30 -29.28 2.57
N VAL A 360 0.42 -28.43 2.04
CA VAL A 360 -0.15 -28.62 0.69
C VAL A 360 0.70 -28.00 -0.41
N LYS A 361 1.55 -27.04 -0.08
CA LYS A 361 2.42 -26.32 -1.03
C LYS A 361 3.80 -26.03 -0.40
N PRO A 362 4.62 -27.07 -0.10
CA PRO A 362 5.89 -26.91 0.61
C PRO A 362 6.97 -26.16 -0.20
N GLY A 363 6.86 -26.10 -1.52
CA GLY A 363 7.87 -25.52 -2.41
C GLY A 363 7.66 -24.05 -2.79
N LEU A 364 6.72 -23.34 -2.17
CA LEU A 364 6.53 -21.91 -2.45
C LEU A 364 7.68 -21.10 -1.88
N ASP A 365 8.16 -20.12 -2.65
CA ASP A 365 9.02 -19.08 -2.08
C ASP A 365 8.25 -18.26 -1.03
N VAL A 366 8.99 -17.52 -0.21
CA VAL A 366 8.43 -16.86 0.97
C VAL A 366 7.36 -15.81 0.60
N GLU A 367 7.52 -15.11 -0.53
CA GLU A 367 6.54 -14.11 -0.99
C GLU A 367 5.27 -14.78 -1.53
N GLN A 368 5.42 -15.83 -2.34
CA GLN A 368 4.28 -16.62 -2.84
C GLN A 368 3.50 -17.26 -1.69
N LYS A 369 4.22 -17.78 -0.69
CA LYS A 369 3.64 -18.36 0.52
C LYS A 369 2.81 -17.32 1.27
N PHE A 370 3.36 -16.12 1.44
CA PHE A 370 2.66 -15.00 2.05
C PHE A 370 1.37 -14.60 1.31
N LEU A 371 1.44 -14.38 -0.01
CA LEU A 371 0.27 -14.00 -0.81
C LEU A 371 -0.80 -15.09 -0.80
N THR A 372 -0.37 -16.36 -0.83
CA THR A 372 -1.29 -17.51 -0.74
C THR A 372 -1.93 -17.59 0.64
N TYR A 373 -1.16 -17.38 1.72
CA TYR A 373 -1.69 -17.33 3.10
C TYR A 373 -2.76 -16.23 3.25
N TYR A 374 -2.48 -15.02 2.77
CA TYR A 374 -3.44 -13.91 2.81
C TYR A 374 -4.73 -14.25 2.04
N SER A 375 -4.59 -14.83 0.85
CA SER A 375 -5.73 -15.26 0.02
C SER A 375 -6.54 -16.36 0.71
N MET A 376 -5.90 -17.35 1.33
CA MET A 376 -6.57 -18.39 2.11
C MET A 376 -7.32 -17.80 3.32
N GLN A 377 -6.75 -16.82 4.01
CA GLN A 377 -7.44 -16.13 5.10
C GLN A 377 -8.68 -15.38 4.63
N LEU A 378 -8.62 -14.73 3.46
CA LEU A 378 -9.79 -14.09 2.85
C LEU A 378 -10.88 -15.11 2.49
N ILE A 379 -10.52 -16.22 1.83
CA ILE A 379 -11.46 -17.30 1.47
C ILE A 379 -12.13 -17.88 2.72
N ARG A 380 -11.34 -18.10 3.79
CA ARG A 380 -11.83 -18.61 5.07
C ARG A 380 -12.86 -17.64 5.66
N ALA A 381 -12.47 -16.38 5.76
CA ALA A 381 -13.19 -15.37 6.53
C ALA A 381 -14.45 -14.86 5.81
N HIS A 382 -14.45 -14.78 4.48
CA HIS A 382 -15.47 -14.06 3.71
C HIS A 382 -15.84 -14.75 2.39
N ASN A 383 -16.90 -14.26 1.75
CA ASN A 383 -17.22 -14.60 0.36
C ASN A 383 -16.85 -13.40 -0.52
N LEU A 384 -16.18 -13.63 -1.64
CA LEU A 384 -15.63 -12.59 -2.51
C LEU A 384 -16.30 -12.66 -3.88
N TYR A 385 -17.03 -11.60 -4.25
CA TYR A 385 -17.77 -11.45 -5.50
C TYR A 385 -17.25 -10.23 -6.25
N PHE A 386 -16.53 -10.46 -7.34
CA PHE A 386 -15.77 -9.40 -8.00
C PHE A 386 -16.22 -9.15 -9.44
N TYR A 387 -16.35 -7.88 -9.77
CA TYR A 387 -16.30 -7.40 -11.14
C TYR A 387 -14.88 -6.90 -11.44
N VAL A 388 -14.17 -7.63 -12.29
CA VAL A 388 -12.79 -7.33 -12.72
C VAL A 388 -12.65 -7.66 -14.21
N PRO A 389 -13.07 -6.75 -15.11
CA PRO A 389 -13.14 -7.04 -16.54
C PRO A 389 -11.77 -7.12 -17.22
N SER A 390 -10.71 -6.63 -16.58
CA SER A 390 -9.35 -6.66 -17.13
C SER A 390 -8.65 -8.00 -16.99
N LEU A 391 -9.20 -8.95 -16.23
CA LEU A 391 -8.66 -10.30 -16.11
C LEU A 391 -9.43 -11.29 -16.98
N THR A 392 -8.70 -12.18 -17.62
CA THR A 392 -9.20 -13.30 -18.42
C THR A 392 -9.75 -14.42 -17.53
N ASP A 393 -10.58 -15.29 -18.11
CA ASP A 393 -11.09 -16.49 -17.42
C ASP A 393 -9.98 -17.43 -16.93
N ALA A 394 -8.91 -17.55 -17.72
CA ALA A 394 -7.75 -18.38 -17.36
C ALA A 394 -7.04 -17.83 -16.12
N GLU A 395 -6.79 -16.51 -16.08
CA GLU A 395 -6.17 -15.84 -14.92
C GLU A 395 -7.04 -15.99 -13.66
N VAL A 396 -8.35 -15.76 -13.79
CA VAL A 396 -9.29 -15.83 -12.67
C VAL A 396 -9.41 -17.25 -12.14
N LYS A 397 -9.45 -18.24 -13.05
CA LYS A 397 -9.41 -19.65 -12.68
C LYS A 397 -8.11 -19.98 -11.96
N ALA A 398 -6.97 -19.51 -12.44
CA ALA A 398 -5.66 -19.75 -11.82
C ALA A 398 -5.55 -19.11 -10.41
N LEU A 399 -6.09 -17.90 -10.22
CA LEU A 399 -6.16 -17.25 -8.91
C LEU A 399 -7.07 -18.00 -7.94
N GLY A 400 -8.27 -18.38 -8.38
CA GLY A 400 -9.14 -19.33 -7.68
C GLY A 400 -9.66 -18.94 -6.29
N PHE A 401 -9.57 -17.67 -5.88
CA PHE A 401 -9.95 -17.24 -4.53
C PHE A 401 -11.24 -16.39 -4.47
N PHE A 402 -11.84 -16.03 -5.61
CA PHE A 402 -13.07 -15.24 -5.72
C PHE A 402 -13.99 -15.74 -6.84
N GLU A 403 -15.26 -15.33 -6.81
CA GLU A 403 -16.23 -15.57 -7.90
C GLU A 403 -16.28 -14.30 -8.77
N ARG A 404 -16.00 -14.44 -10.08
CA ARG A 404 -16.00 -13.33 -11.04
C ARG A 404 -17.36 -13.17 -11.71
N PHE A 405 -17.72 -11.94 -11.98
CA PHE A 405 -18.91 -11.55 -12.75
C PHE A 405 -18.51 -10.74 -13.99
N ASN A 406 -19.25 -10.92 -15.08
CA ASN A 406 -18.99 -10.25 -16.35
C ASN A 406 -19.76 -8.93 -16.48
N HIS A 407 -20.83 -8.77 -15.70
CA HIS A 407 -21.59 -7.54 -15.61
C HIS A 407 -21.61 -7.02 -14.16
N PRO A 408 -21.41 -5.70 -13.93
CA PRO A 408 -21.32 -5.16 -12.57
C PRO A 408 -22.58 -5.40 -11.73
N GLN A 409 -23.76 -5.37 -12.36
CA GLN A 409 -25.04 -5.62 -11.66
C GLN A 409 -25.18 -7.05 -11.13
N GLU A 410 -24.57 -8.05 -11.80
CA GLU A 410 -24.64 -9.46 -11.37
C GLU A 410 -23.97 -9.66 -10.00
N VAL A 411 -22.99 -8.82 -9.65
CA VAL A 411 -22.34 -8.83 -8.32
C VAL A 411 -23.37 -8.52 -7.22
N ILE A 412 -24.23 -7.53 -7.47
CA ILE A 412 -25.28 -7.09 -6.52
C ILE A 412 -26.37 -8.15 -6.42
N GLU A 413 -26.79 -8.70 -7.55
CA GLU A 413 -27.78 -9.80 -7.60
C GLU A 413 -27.28 -11.04 -6.86
N ARG A 414 -26.00 -11.38 -7.02
CA ARG A 414 -25.35 -12.45 -6.26
C ARG A 414 -25.35 -12.16 -4.76
N GLY A 415 -25.03 -10.92 -4.38
CA GLY A 415 -25.11 -10.45 -3.01
C GLY A 415 -26.51 -10.61 -2.43
N LEU A 416 -27.55 -10.19 -3.16
CA LEU A 416 -28.95 -10.31 -2.75
C LEU A 416 -29.38 -11.77 -2.56
N LYS A 417 -28.99 -12.65 -3.49
CA LYS A 417 -29.27 -14.08 -3.37
C LYS A 417 -28.62 -14.71 -2.14
N HIS A 418 -27.45 -14.23 -1.73
CA HIS A 418 -26.72 -14.77 -0.58
C HIS A 418 -27.18 -14.18 0.76
N LEU A 419 -27.31 -12.86 0.85
CA LEU A 419 -27.64 -12.16 2.10
C LEU A 419 -29.15 -12.12 2.38
N GLY A 420 -29.98 -12.31 1.35
CA GLY A 420 -31.42 -12.11 1.44
C GLY A 420 -31.80 -10.63 1.47
N LYS A 421 -33.08 -10.37 1.72
CA LYS A 421 -33.67 -9.02 1.61
C LYS A 421 -33.33 -8.09 2.77
N LYS A 422 -33.07 -8.61 3.97
CA LYS A 422 -32.84 -7.81 5.20
C LYS A 422 -31.37 -7.82 5.60
N ALA A 423 -30.54 -7.12 4.84
CA ALA A 423 -29.09 -7.03 5.09
C ALA A 423 -28.67 -5.57 5.21
N THR A 424 -27.72 -5.29 6.11
CA THR A 424 -27.05 -3.98 6.18
C THR A 424 -25.79 -4.02 5.30
N ILE A 425 -25.64 -3.04 4.42
CA ILE A 425 -24.56 -2.96 3.43
C ILE A 425 -23.82 -1.64 3.59
N ALA A 426 -22.48 -1.67 3.67
CA ALA A 426 -21.67 -0.45 3.61
C ALA A 426 -21.06 -0.25 2.21
N VAL A 427 -21.07 0.99 1.71
CA VAL A 427 -20.57 1.33 0.36
C VAL A 427 -19.37 2.26 0.45
N PHE A 428 -18.23 1.78 -0.06
CA PHE A 428 -16.97 2.51 -0.13
C PHE A 428 -16.62 2.82 -1.59
N LYS A 429 -17.04 4.01 -2.05
CA LYS A 429 -16.83 4.46 -3.43
C LYS A 429 -15.36 4.67 -3.79
N GLU A 430 -14.54 5.00 -2.80
CA GLU A 430 -13.10 5.22 -2.92
C GLU A 430 -12.33 4.30 -1.97
N GLY A 431 -12.73 3.02 -1.92
CA GLY A 431 -12.15 2.03 -1.02
C GLY A 431 -10.63 1.84 -1.20
N GLY A 432 -10.07 2.19 -2.37
CA GLY A 432 -8.64 2.21 -2.60
C GLY A 432 -7.86 3.17 -1.68
N ALA A 433 -8.50 4.25 -1.20
CA ALA A 433 -7.86 5.27 -0.35
C ALA A 433 -8.59 5.56 0.96
N THR A 434 -9.73 4.93 1.23
CA THR A 434 -10.53 5.14 2.44
C THR A 434 -10.70 3.85 3.24
N PHE A 435 -10.95 3.97 4.55
CA PHE A 435 -11.13 2.83 5.44
C PHE A 435 -12.13 3.14 6.56
N PRO A 436 -12.82 2.14 7.13
CA PRO A 436 -13.78 2.35 8.20
C PRO A 436 -13.08 2.63 9.53
N LEU A 437 -13.61 3.59 10.28
CA LEU A 437 -13.33 3.82 11.69
C LEU A 437 -14.50 3.27 12.50
N LEU A 438 -14.34 2.06 13.04
CA LEU A 438 -15.34 1.48 13.91
C LEU A 438 -15.36 2.21 15.25
N SER A 439 -16.54 2.66 15.67
CA SER A 439 -16.72 3.17 17.04
C SER A 439 -16.39 2.05 18.03
N VAL A 440 -15.36 2.25 18.85
CA VAL A 440 -15.10 1.38 19.99
C VAL A 440 -16.25 1.61 20.97
N LYS A 441 -17.06 0.58 21.21
CA LYS A 441 -18.02 0.57 22.31
C LYS A 441 -17.33 0.23 23.61
#